data_AF-A0A6J6B153-F1
#
_entry.id   AF-A0A6J6B153-F1
#
_cell.length_a   1.000
_cell.length_b   1.000
_cell.length_c   1.000
_cell.angle_alpha   90.00
_cell.angle_beta   90.00
_cell.angle_gamma   90.00
#
_symmetry.space_group_name_H-M   'P 1'
#
loop_
_entity.id
_entity.type
_entity.pdbx_description
1 polymer ?
#
loop_
_entity_poly.entity_id
_entity_poly.type
_entity_poly.pdbx_seq_one_letter_code
_entity_poly.pdbx_strand_id
1 'polypeptide(L)'
;MHIATQDNIVGNELARSGDLAPANARLLQAGVHLHPRMLLRSVSAEGATLEDRFSAQRQQLPVAVVIDAGHRLPNDALGLELADVARVQASSVGDCVAPRTIYEAILEGRRAAIALG
;
A
#
# COMPACT_ATOMS: atom_id res chain seq x y z
N MET A 1 6.13 -9.09 16.87
CA MET A 1 5.68 -8.16 15.80
C MET A 1 4.31 -8.60 15.31
N HIS A 2 3.41 -7.66 15.00
CA HIS A 2 2.07 -7.94 14.49
C HIS A 2 1.94 -7.38 13.08
N ILE A 3 1.38 -8.15 12.15
CA ILE A 3 0.96 -7.65 10.82
C ILE A 3 -0.54 -7.86 10.71
N ALA A 4 -1.28 -6.77 10.55
CA ALA A 4 -2.72 -6.79 10.32
C ALA A 4 -3.04 -6.31 8.90
N THR A 5 -4.03 -6.94 8.29
CA THR A 5 -4.56 -6.51 6.99
C THR A 5 -6.05 -6.81 6.93
N GLN A 6 -6.79 -5.99 6.18
CA GLN A 6 -8.19 -6.24 5.85
C GLN A 6 -8.37 -7.39 4.83
N ASP A 7 -7.30 -7.80 4.16
CA ASP A 7 -7.30 -8.88 3.18
C ASP A 7 -7.50 -10.24 3.83
N ASN A 8 -7.96 -11.21 3.05
CA ASN A 8 -8.15 -12.59 3.50
C ASN A 8 -6.84 -13.29 3.88
N ILE A 9 -5.71 -12.80 3.34
CA ILE A 9 -4.38 -13.35 3.56
C ILE A 9 -3.35 -12.20 3.58
N VAL A 10 -2.33 -12.34 4.42
CA VAL A 10 -1.22 -11.37 4.47
C VAL A 10 -0.40 -11.46 3.19
N GLY A 11 -0.27 -10.33 2.50
CA GLY A 11 0.48 -10.22 1.25
C GLY A 11 -0.25 -10.83 0.05
N ASN A 12 -1.57 -10.64 -0.08
CA ASN A 12 -2.40 -11.22 -1.15
C ASN A 12 -1.78 -11.12 -2.56
N GLU A 13 -1.19 -9.97 -2.89
CA GLU A 13 -0.59 -9.75 -4.21
C GLU A 13 0.69 -10.55 -4.46
N LEU A 14 1.34 -11.10 -3.43
CA LEU A 14 2.50 -12.00 -3.58
C LEU A 14 2.11 -13.34 -4.22
N ALA A 15 0.82 -13.67 -4.27
CA ALA A 15 0.34 -14.83 -5.01
C ALA A 15 0.68 -14.73 -6.51
N ARG A 16 0.71 -13.51 -7.05
CA ARG A 16 0.97 -13.26 -8.48
C ARG A 16 2.40 -13.58 -8.90
N SER A 17 3.36 -13.48 -7.98
CA SER A 17 4.78 -13.78 -8.24
C SER A 17 5.22 -15.15 -7.72
N GLY A 18 4.34 -15.88 -7.03
CA GLY A 18 4.68 -17.15 -6.37
C GLY A 18 5.37 -16.99 -5.01
N ASP A 19 5.52 -15.76 -4.51
CA ASP A 19 6.26 -15.47 -3.27
C ASP A 19 5.41 -15.60 -2.00
N LEU A 20 4.10 -15.78 -2.13
CA LEU A 20 3.18 -15.81 -0.99
C LEU A 20 3.58 -16.84 0.08
N ALA A 21 3.81 -18.09 -0.33
CA ALA A 21 4.18 -19.17 0.57
C ALA A 21 5.55 -18.96 1.23
N PRO A 22 6.65 -18.72 0.49
CA PRO A 22 7.96 -18.50 1.11
C PRO A 22 8.01 -17.24 1.99
N ALA A 23 7.28 -16.17 1.65
CA ALA A 23 7.20 -14.97 2.48
C ALA A 23 6.49 -15.25 3.81
N ASN A 24 5.33 -15.90 3.79
CA ASN A 24 4.60 -16.25 5.01
C ASN A 24 5.38 -17.25 5.88
N ALA A 25 6.06 -18.22 5.28
CA ALA A 25 6.93 -19.14 6.03
C ALA A 25 8.04 -18.39 6.78
N ARG A 26 8.67 -17.40 6.14
CA ARG A 26 9.69 -16.55 6.77
C ARG A 26 9.12 -15.70 7.90
N LEU A 27 7.94 -15.12 7.73
CA LEU A 27 7.26 -14.35 8.78
C LEU A 27 6.95 -15.21 10.01
N LEU A 28 6.42 -16.42 9.79
CA LEU A 28 6.11 -17.36 10.88
C LEU A 28 7.38 -17.85 11.60
N GLN A 29 8.44 -18.16 10.85
CA GLN A 29 9.75 -18.51 11.42
C GLN A 29 10.36 -17.39 12.25
N ALA A 30 10.10 -16.13 11.89
CA ALA A 30 10.51 -14.95 12.65
C ALA A 30 9.60 -14.63 13.85
N GLY A 31 8.56 -15.44 14.12
CA GLY A 31 7.62 -15.23 15.22
C GLY A 31 6.67 -14.05 15.00
N VAL A 32 6.38 -13.68 13.75
CA VAL A 32 5.42 -12.62 13.43
C VAL A 32 3.99 -13.16 13.59
N HIS A 33 3.15 -12.44 14.33
CA HIS A 33 1.72 -12.74 14.46
C HIS A 33 0.95 -12.11 13.30
N LEU A 34 0.24 -12.94 12.54
CA LEU A 34 -0.53 -12.51 11.37
C LEU A 34 -2.01 -12.37 11.73
N HIS A 35 -2.59 -11.23 11.40
CA HIS A 35 -3.98 -10.83 11.70
C HIS A 35 -4.72 -10.52 10.39
N PRO A 36 -5.10 -11.53 9.59
CA PRO A 36 -5.86 -11.31 8.36
C PRO A 36 -7.30 -10.91 8.68
N ARG A 37 -7.98 -10.26 7.74
CA ARG A 37 -9.37 -9.79 7.84
C ARG A 37 -9.63 -8.79 8.98
N MET A 38 -8.59 -8.12 9.46
CA MET A 38 -8.67 -7.19 10.59
C MET A 38 -8.57 -5.74 10.10
N LEU A 39 -9.51 -4.91 10.55
CA LEU A 39 -9.51 -3.47 10.36
C LEU A 39 -8.88 -2.80 11.57
N LEU A 40 -7.98 -1.84 11.37
CA LEU A 40 -7.52 -0.95 12.44
C LEU A 40 -8.63 0.06 12.74
N ARG A 41 -9.13 0.06 13.98
CA ARG A 41 -10.23 0.96 14.41
C ARG A 41 -9.76 2.19 15.16
N SER A 42 -8.74 2.03 16.00
CA SER A 42 -8.19 3.10 16.82
C SER A 42 -6.76 2.78 17.27
N VAL A 43 -6.00 3.84 17.52
CA VAL A 43 -4.68 3.80 18.16
C VAL A 43 -4.73 4.72 19.37
N SER A 44 -4.32 4.22 20.53
CA SER A 44 -4.32 4.94 21.80
C SER A 44 -3.05 4.62 22.61
N ALA A 45 -2.94 5.16 23.83
CA ALA A 45 -1.82 4.88 24.72
C ALA A 45 -1.72 3.40 25.12
N GLU A 46 -2.85 2.68 25.08
CA GLU A 46 -2.98 1.25 25.39
C GLU A 46 -2.69 0.36 24.18
N GLY A 47 -2.36 0.94 23.02
CA GLY A 47 -2.01 0.23 21.79
C GLY A 47 -3.06 0.35 20.69
N ALA A 48 -3.24 -0.71 19.90
CA ALA A 48 -4.09 -0.71 18.72
C ALA A 48 -5.33 -1.59 18.91
N THR A 49 -6.50 -1.07 18.53
CA THR A 49 -7.75 -1.85 18.48
C THR A 49 -7.98 -2.35 17.07
N LEU A 50 -8.05 -3.67 16.91
CA LEU A 50 -8.44 -4.32 15.66
C LEU A 50 -9.87 -4.82 15.72
N GLU A 51 -10.54 -4.88 14.57
CA GLU A 51 -11.90 -5.41 14.41
C GLU A 51 -11.93 -6.38 13.23
N ASP A 52 -12.44 -7.58 13.44
CA ASP A 52 -12.66 -8.53 12.36
C ASP A 52 -13.77 -8.00 11.43
N ARG A 53 -13.46 -7.84 10.14
CA ARG A 53 -14.35 -7.18 9.16
C ARG A 53 -15.68 -7.90 8.92
N PHE A 54 -15.80 -9.17 9.32
CA PHE A 54 -16.99 -9.98 9.07
C PHE A 54 -17.83 -10.17 10.33
N SER A 55 -17.18 -10.45 11.47
CA SER A 55 -17.85 -10.70 12.75
C SER A 55 -17.98 -9.47 13.64
N ALA A 56 -17.30 -8.37 13.30
CA ALA A 56 -17.17 -7.16 14.12
C ALA A 56 -16.57 -7.40 15.52
N GLN A 57 -15.97 -8.58 15.77
CA GLN A 57 -15.28 -8.85 17.02
C GLN A 57 -14.04 -7.97 17.14
N ARG A 58 -13.88 -7.35 18.31
CA ARG A 58 -12.75 -6.45 18.59
C ARG A 58 -11.71 -7.13 19.47
N GLN A 59 -10.45 -6.84 19.19
CA GLN A 59 -9.32 -7.24 20.01
C GLN A 59 -8.39 -6.04 20.22
N GLN A 60 -7.90 -5.88 21.45
CA GLN A 60 -6.88 -4.89 21.77
C GLN A 60 -5.50 -5.54 21.70
N LEU A 61 -4.59 -4.92 20.98
CA LEU A 61 -3.19 -5.32 20.91
C LEU A 61 -2.32 -4.30 21.66
N PRO A 62 -1.60 -4.72 22.72
CA PRO A 62 -0.70 -3.83 23.48
C PRO A 62 0.60 -3.60 22.70
N VAL A 63 0.55 -2.71 21.70
CA VAL A 63 1.68 -2.35 20.84
C VAL A 63 2.14 -0.92 21.14
N ALA A 64 3.45 -0.71 21.21
CA ALA A 64 4.02 0.62 21.45
C ALA A 64 4.05 1.51 20.19
N VAL A 65 4.05 0.90 19.00
CA VAL A 65 4.18 1.59 17.71
C VAL A 65 3.24 0.96 16.70
N VAL A 66 2.57 1.80 15.92
CA VAL A 66 1.79 1.41 14.74
C VAL A 66 2.48 1.98 13.51
N ILE A 67 2.74 1.12 12.53
CA ILE A 67 3.25 1.51 11.22
C ILE A 67 2.09 1.38 10.24
N ASP A 68 1.62 2.51 9.71
CA ASP A 68 0.61 2.52 8.66
C ASP A 68 1.29 2.29 7.29
N ALA A 69 0.98 1.15 6.68
CA ALA A 69 1.41 0.78 5.34
C ALA A 69 0.25 0.90 4.33
N GLY A 70 -0.61 1.90 4.53
CA GLY A 70 -1.75 2.22 3.67
C GLY A 70 -1.37 2.70 2.27
N HIS A 71 -2.40 3.05 1.50
CA HIS A 71 -2.21 3.51 0.13
C HIS A 71 -1.40 4.80 0.07
N ARG A 72 -0.45 4.86 -0.88
CA ARG A 72 0.30 6.07 -1.19
C ARG A 72 -0.62 7.07 -1.91
N LEU A 73 -0.42 8.36 -1.62
CA LEU A 73 -1.05 9.44 -2.37
C LEU A 73 -0.10 9.89 -3.51
N PRO A 74 -0.64 10.34 -4.67
CA PRO A 74 0.17 10.96 -5.70
C PRO A 74 0.87 12.21 -5.17
N ASN A 75 2.09 12.46 -5.64
CA ASN A 75 2.78 13.74 -5.48
C ASN A 75 2.75 14.49 -6.81
N ASP A 76 1.67 15.23 -7.05
CA ASP A 76 1.28 15.83 -8.34
C ASP A 76 1.32 17.36 -8.37
N ALA A 77 1.72 18.01 -7.26
CA ALA A 77 1.68 19.47 -7.10
C ALA A 77 2.37 20.22 -8.25
N LEU A 78 3.59 19.83 -8.62
CA LEU A 78 4.31 20.46 -9.75
C LEU A 78 3.58 20.25 -11.08
N GLY A 79 2.97 19.08 -11.29
CA GLY A 79 2.19 18.80 -12.50
C GLY A 79 0.97 19.71 -12.60
N LEU A 80 0.29 19.97 -11.48
CA LEU A 80 -0.83 20.91 -11.39
C LEU A 80 -0.38 22.36 -11.64
N GLU A 81 0.73 22.79 -11.04
CA GLU A 81 1.28 24.13 -11.26
C GLU A 81 1.65 24.39 -12.72
N LEU A 82 2.24 23.39 -13.40
CA LEU A 82 2.64 23.52 -14.80
C LEU A 82 1.47 23.48 -15.79
N ALA A 83 0.30 22.94 -15.40
CA ALA A 83 -0.87 22.87 -16.27
C ALA A 83 -1.36 24.26 -16.71
N ASP A 84 -1.15 25.28 -15.87
CA ASP A 84 -1.57 26.66 -16.13
C ASP A 84 -0.46 27.52 -16.77
N VAL A 85 0.76 26.99 -16.93
CA VAL A 85 1.88 27.74 -17.52
C VAL A 85 1.80 27.70 -19.04
N ALA A 86 1.39 28.82 -19.63
CA ALA A 86 1.39 28.99 -21.07
C ALA A 86 2.78 28.69 -21.67
N ARG A 87 2.81 27.88 -22.74
CA ARG A 87 4.01 27.43 -23.49
C ARG A 87 4.84 26.32 -22.87
N VAL A 88 4.44 25.73 -21.73
CA VAL A 88 5.04 24.48 -21.25
C VAL A 88 4.18 23.29 -21.67
N GLN A 89 4.78 22.31 -22.35
CA GLN A 89 4.16 21.00 -22.57
C GLN A 89 4.82 19.99 -21.64
N ALA A 90 4.10 19.58 -20.60
CA ALA A 90 4.54 18.58 -19.64
C ALA A 90 3.55 17.41 -19.61
N SER A 91 4.06 16.20 -19.37
CA SER A 91 3.24 15.01 -19.17
C SER A 91 3.58 14.37 -17.84
N SER A 92 2.58 14.22 -16.97
CA SER A 92 2.72 13.46 -15.73
C SER A 92 2.70 11.97 -16.03
N VAL A 93 3.64 11.21 -15.46
CA VAL A 93 3.75 9.75 -15.61
C VAL A 93 4.23 9.10 -14.32
N GLY A 94 3.80 7.86 -14.08
CA GLY A 94 4.18 7.05 -12.94
C GLY A 94 3.37 7.37 -11.68
N ASP A 95 4.02 7.26 -10.53
CA ASP A 95 3.36 7.36 -9.22
C ASP A 95 2.80 8.78 -8.94
N CYS A 96 3.28 9.82 -9.63
CA CYS A 96 2.68 11.16 -9.53
C CYS A 96 1.30 11.25 -10.22
N VAL A 97 0.95 10.29 -11.07
CA VAL A 97 -0.41 10.19 -11.65
C VAL A 97 -1.29 9.34 -10.75
N ALA A 98 -0.82 8.13 -10.44
CA ALA A 98 -1.49 7.19 -9.56
C ALA A 98 -0.48 6.16 -9.07
N PRO A 99 -0.19 6.09 -7.75
CA PRO A 99 0.70 5.09 -7.18
C PRO A 99 0.25 3.67 -7.52
N ARG A 100 1.12 2.94 -8.23
CA ARG A 100 0.81 1.65 -8.85
C ARG A 100 2.00 0.70 -8.72
N THR A 101 2.01 -0.40 -9.47
CA THR A 101 3.19 -1.26 -9.59
C THR A 101 4.31 -0.55 -10.37
N ILE A 102 5.56 -0.94 -10.11
CA ILE A 102 6.73 -0.44 -10.86
C ILE A 102 6.57 -0.69 -12.37
N TYR A 103 6.01 -1.85 -12.74
CA TYR A 103 5.73 -2.18 -14.14
C TYR A 103 4.80 -1.15 -14.80
N GLU A 104 3.73 -0.75 -14.11
CA GLU A 104 2.77 0.23 -14.64
C GLU A 104 3.40 1.62 -14.80
N ALA A 105 4.23 2.04 -13.84
CA ALA A 105 4.95 3.31 -13.94
C ALA A 105 5.90 3.33 -15.15
N ILE A 106 6.65 2.25 -15.38
CA ILE A 106 7.52 2.11 -16.55
C ILE A 106 6.71 2.09 -17.84
N LEU A 107 5.60 1.35 -17.87
CA LEU A 107 4.74 1.25 -19.05
C LEU A 107 4.13 2.60 -19.43
N GLU A 108 3.68 3.38 -18.46
CA GLU A 108 3.14 4.72 -18.67
C GLU A 108 4.20 5.69 -19.19
N GLY A 109 5.40 5.69 -18.59
CA GLY A 109 6.53 6.48 -19.09
C GLY A 109 6.91 6.13 -20.54
N ARG A 110 6.96 4.83 -20.87
CA ARG A 110 7.22 4.37 -22.24
C ARG A 110 6.14 4.84 -23.22
N ARG A 111 4.87 4.78 -22.84
CA ARG A 111 3.75 5.23 -23.69
C ARG A 111 3.81 6.74 -23.93
N ALA A 112 4.10 7.53 -22.91
CA ALA A 112 4.26 8.98 -23.05
C ALA A 112 5.42 9.33 -23.99
N ALA A 113 6.56 8.66 -23.87
CA ALA A 113 7.70 8.88 -24.78
C ALA A 113 7.34 8.59 -26.24
N ILE A 114 6.69 7.46 -26.53
CA ILE A 114 6.28 7.09 -27.89
C ILE A 114 5.27 8.09 -28.48
N ALA A 115 4.42 8.71 -27.64
CA ALA A 115 3.46 9.70 -28.10
C ALA A 115 4.11 11.03 -28.53
N LEU A 116 5.37 11.27 -28.15
CA LEU A 116 6.11 12.49 -28.52
C LEU A 116 6.85 12.37 -29.87
N GLY A 117 6.96 11.17 -30.45
CA GLY A 117 7.69 10.88 -31.70
C GLY A 117 9.01 10.17 -31.47
#